data_AF-A0A942FRG8-F1
#
_entry.id   AF-A0A942FRG8-F1
#
_cell.length_a   1.000
_cell.length_b   1.000
_cell.length_c   1.000
_cell.angle_alpha   90.00
_cell.angle_beta   90.00
_cell.angle_gamma   90.00
#
_symmetry.space_group_name_H-M   'P 1'
#
loop_
_entity.id
_entity.type
_entity.pdbx_description
1 polymer ?
#
loop_
_entity_poly.entity_id
_entity_poly.type
_entity_poly.pdbx_seq_one_letter_code
_entity_poly.pdbx_strand_id
1 'polypeptide(L)'
;MSILASALLLLGAEGAVYTNQAILSEPNPKAMSQKEIREFNARLPKNHPFYIRCVKSDETGSIAKKLYSCRTNRQWGRDDATGNQNARDTMDAMTSKFWNTD
;
A
#
# COMPACT_ATOMS: atom_id res chain seq x y z
N MET A 1 14.98 27.23 -40.93
CA MET A 1 15.10 26.15 -39.94
C MET A 1 15.03 26.76 -38.56
N SER A 2 13.90 26.60 -37.88
CA SER A 2 13.74 26.58 -36.40
C SER A 2 12.29 26.87 -36.07
N ILE A 3 11.57 25.79 -35.78
CA ILE A 3 10.16 25.74 -35.37
C ILE A 3 10.13 26.12 -33.89
N LEU A 4 9.50 27.25 -33.55
CA LEU A 4 9.19 27.58 -32.15
C LEU A 4 7.98 26.75 -31.72
N ALA A 5 8.23 25.64 -31.04
CA ALA A 5 7.22 24.76 -30.50
C ALA A 5 6.54 25.39 -29.27
N SER A 6 5.24 25.63 -29.38
CA SER A 6 4.35 25.97 -28.26
C SER A 6 4.14 24.78 -27.34
N ALA A 7 4.27 24.95 -26.03
CA ALA A 7 3.85 23.97 -25.03
C ALA A 7 2.78 24.59 -24.12
N LEU A 8 1.51 24.29 -24.42
CA LEU A 8 0.38 24.46 -23.49
C LEU A 8 0.56 23.47 -22.34
N LEU A 9 0.75 23.96 -21.12
CA LEU A 9 0.63 23.16 -19.91
C LEU A 9 -0.85 23.02 -19.55
N LEU A 10 -1.38 21.81 -19.77
CA LEU A 10 -2.71 21.38 -19.33
C LEU A 10 -2.76 21.36 -17.79
N LEU A 11 -3.62 22.20 -17.21
CA LEU A 11 -4.04 22.08 -15.81
C LEU A 11 -4.85 20.80 -15.62
N GLY A 12 -4.26 19.80 -14.95
CA GLY A 12 -4.99 18.67 -14.39
C GLY A 12 -5.75 19.10 -13.14
N ALA A 13 -7.03 19.43 -13.29
CA ALA A 13 -7.93 19.60 -12.15
C ALA A 13 -8.36 18.21 -11.65
N GLU A 14 -7.66 17.70 -10.66
CA GLU A 14 -8.06 16.48 -9.95
C GLU A 14 -9.18 16.86 -8.98
N GLY A 15 -10.42 16.53 -9.36
CA GLY A 15 -11.58 16.66 -8.49
C GLY A 15 -11.45 15.74 -7.29
N ALA A 16 -11.03 16.30 -6.15
CA ALA A 16 -11.10 15.62 -4.87
C ALA A 16 -12.57 15.55 -4.41
N VAL A 17 -13.22 14.42 -4.71
CA VAL A 17 -14.53 14.07 -4.14
C VAL A 17 -14.32 13.73 -2.67
N TYR A 18 -14.48 14.72 -1.79
CA TYR A 18 -14.54 14.50 -0.34
C TYR A 18 -15.92 13.97 0.03
N THR A 19 -16.06 12.64 0.08
CA THR A 19 -17.23 12.00 0.69
C THR A 19 -17.18 12.19 2.20
N ASN A 20 -18.27 12.72 2.76
CA ASN A 20 -18.54 12.94 4.19
C ASN A 20 -18.00 11.80 5.08
N GLN A 21 -16.81 11.98 5.64
CA GLN A 21 -16.24 11.06 6.62
C GLN A 21 -16.78 11.46 7.98
N ALA A 22 -17.84 10.77 8.45
CA ALA A 22 -17.86 10.44 9.87
C ALA A 22 -16.46 9.90 10.20
N ILE A 23 -15.79 10.48 11.21
CA ILE A 23 -14.39 10.18 11.53
C ILE A 23 -14.28 8.68 11.84
N LEU A 24 -14.06 7.88 10.81
CA LEU A 24 -13.94 6.45 10.90
C LEU A 24 -12.49 6.21 11.29
N SER A 25 -12.25 5.83 12.54
CA SER A 25 -10.92 5.42 12.96
C SER A 25 -10.48 4.19 12.15
N GLU A 26 -9.20 4.13 11.81
CA GLU A 26 -8.68 2.97 11.10
C GLU A 26 -8.86 1.71 11.97
N PRO A 27 -9.49 0.64 11.44
CA PRO A 27 -9.68 -0.58 12.20
C PRO A 27 -8.33 -1.28 12.45
N ASN A 28 -8.27 -2.13 13.47
CA ASN A 28 -7.16 -3.05 13.68
C ASN A 28 -7.55 -4.47 13.21
N PRO A 29 -7.18 -4.90 11.99
CA PRO A 29 -7.62 -6.18 11.46
C PRO A 29 -7.06 -7.39 12.21
N LYS A 30 -5.94 -7.22 12.94
CA LYS A 30 -5.34 -8.30 13.74
C LYS A 30 -6.17 -8.67 14.96
N ALA A 31 -7.02 -7.76 15.43
CA ALA A 31 -7.92 -7.96 16.56
C ALA A 31 -9.33 -8.39 16.12
N MET A 32 -9.56 -8.58 14.81
CA MET A 32 -10.88 -8.89 14.26
C MET A 32 -10.92 -10.32 13.71
N SER A 33 -12.04 -10.98 13.91
CA SER A 33 -12.39 -12.23 13.22
C SER A 33 -12.76 -11.99 11.76
N GLN A 34 -12.75 -13.05 10.95
CA GLN A 34 -13.16 -12.97 9.54
C GLN A 34 -14.61 -12.51 9.36
N LYS A 35 -15.49 -12.79 10.31
CA LYS A 35 -16.90 -12.33 10.29
C LYS A 35 -16.96 -10.82 10.48
N GLU A 36 -16.31 -10.30 11.52
CA GLU A 36 -16.25 -8.87 11.81
C GLU A 36 -15.60 -8.08 10.66
N ILE A 37 -14.58 -8.65 10.01
CA ILE A 37 -13.97 -8.04 8.82
C ILE A 37 -14.97 -7.94 7.67
N ARG A 38 -15.77 -8.97 7.41
CA ARG A 38 -16.80 -8.95 6.36
C ARG A 38 -17.87 -7.90 6.64
N GLU A 39 -18.35 -7.85 7.89
CA GLU A 39 -19.34 -6.86 8.33
C GLU A 39 -18.80 -5.43 8.25
N PHE A 40 -17.53 -5.24 8.61
CA PHE A 40 -16.86 -3.95 8.46
C PHE A 40 -16.76 -3.54 6.98
N ASN A 41 -16.26 -4.44 6.13
CA ASN A 41 -16.08 -4.19 4.70
C ASN A 41 -17.40 -4.01 3.95
N ALA A 42 -18.50 -4.60 4.40
CA ALA A 42 -19.82 -4.45 3.75
C ALA A 42 -20.31 -3.00 3.70
N ARG A 43 -19.78 -2.14 4.57
CA ARG A 43 -20.11 -0.71 4.66
C ARG A 43 -19.20 0.18 3.82
N LEU A 44 -18.18 -0.39 3.17
CA LEU A 44 -17.13 0.36 2.49
C LEU A 44 -16.97 -0.09 1.04
N PRO A 45 -16.68 0.84 0.11
CA PRO A 45 -16.28 0.45 -1.22
C PRO A 45 -14.89 -0.21 -1.19
N LYS A 46 -14.62 -1.12 -2.14
CA LYS A 46 -13.37 -1.91 -2.16
C LYS A 46 -12.09 -1.08 -2.27
N ASN A 47 -12.18 0.12 -2.85
CA ASN A 47 -11.08 1.07 -2.99
C ASN A 47 -10.91 1.97 -1.76
N HIS A 48 -11.76 1.88 -0.75
CA HIS A 48 -11.67 2.71 0.44
C HIS A 48 -10.33 2.47 1.17
N PRO A 49 -9.67 3.51 1.71
CA PRO A 49 -8.41 3.36 2.44
C PRO A 49 -8.46 2.36 3.61
N PHE A 50 -9.60 2.30 4.30
CA PHE A 50 -9.80 1.36 5.43
C PHE A 50 -10.40 0.02 5.04
N TYR A 51 -10.72 -0.21 3.77
CA TYR A 51 -11.17 -1.54 3.33
C TYR A 51 -10.08 -2.58 3.66
N ILE A 52 -10.47 -3.65 4.34
CA ILE A 52 -9.54 -4.66 4.85
C ILE A 52 -9.35 -5.75 3.79
N ARG A 53 -8.10 -6.00 3.41
CA ARG A 53 -7.71 -7.11 2.53
C ARG A 53 -6.89 -8.13 3.29
N CYS A 54 -7.32 -9.39 3.21
CA CYS A 54 -6.60 -10.54 3.73
C CYS A 54 -5.90 -11.27 2.57
N VAL A 55 -4.57 -11.33 2.63
CA VAL A 55 -3.75 -12.08 1.68
C VAL A 55 -3.37 -13.40 2.31
N LYS A 56 -3.54 -14.49 1.56
CA LYS A 56 -3.17 -15.85 1.97
C LYS A 56 -1.75 -16.14 1.53
N SER A 57 -0.95 -16.74 2.40
CA SER A 57 0.39 -17.25 2.09
C SER A 57 0.57 -18.67 2.61
N ASP A 58 1.48 -19.40 1.99
CA ASP A 58 1.84 -20.75 2.42
C ASP A 58 2.89 -20.66 3.55
N GLU A 59 2.78 -21.53 4.54
CA GLU A 59 3.78 -21.61 5.61
C GLU A 59 4.93 -22.50 5.17
N THR A 60 6.15 -21.94 5.12
CA THR A 60 7.36 -22.69 4.80
C THR A 60 7.50 -23.88 5.74
N GLY A 61 7.70 -25.07 5.16
CA GLY A 61 7.77 -26.33 5.92
C GLY A 61 6.42 -27.01 6.17
N SER A 62 5.31 -26.47 5.65
CA SER A 62 4.00 -27.13 5.69
C SER A 62 3.31 -27.09 4.33
N ILE A 63 2.87 -28.26 3.84
CA ILE A 63 2.12 -28.37 2.57
C ILE A 63 0.67 -27.88 2.75
N ALA A 64 0.11 -28.09 3.95
CA ALA A 64 -1.31 -27.84 4.22
C ALA A 64 -1.58 -26.53 4.95
N LYS A 65 -0.64 -26.04 5.78
CA LYS A 65 -0.89 -24.87 6.64
C LYS A 65 -0.78 -23.58 5.85
N LYS A 66 -1.77 -22.70 6.06
CA LYS A 66 -1.92 -21.43 5.35
C LYS A 66 -1.98 -20.30 6.37
N LEU A 67 -1.22 -19.26 6.12
CA LEU A 67 -1.20 -18.05 6.93
C LEU A 67 -2.05 -16.98 6.23
N TYR A 68 -2.72 -16.16 7.04
CA TYR A 68 -3.49 -15.03 6.54
C TYR A 68 -2.93 -13.74 7.13
N SER A 69 -2.68 -12.78 6.24
CA SER A 69 -2.23 -11.44 6.60
C SER A 69 -3.31 -10.45 6.23
N CYS A 70 -4.08 -9.99 7.22
CA CYS A 70 -5.14 -9.00 7.04
C CYS A 70 -4.63 -7.61 7.40
N ARG A 71 -4.77 -6.66 6.48
CA ARG A 71 -4.43 -5.23 6.66
C ARG A 71 -5.41 -4.35 5.88
N THR A 72 -5.53 -3.08 6.25
CA THR A 72 -6.27 -2.10 5.44
C THR A 72 -5.56 -1.82 4.12
N ASN A 73 -6.28 -1.32 3.11
CA ASN A 73 -5.68 -0.85 1.85
C ASN A 73 -4.57 0.18 2.10
N ARG A 74 -4.80 1.10 3.03
CA ARG A 74 -3.82 2.12 3.43
C ARG A 74 -2.55 1.50 4.04
N GLN A 75 -2.70 0.52 4.93
CA GLN A 75 -1.56 -0.18 5.52
C GLN A 75 -0.77 -0.94 4.46
N TRP A 76 -1.45 -1.62 3.54
CA TRP A 76 -0.78 -2.27 2.41
C TRP A 76 0.02 -1.29 1.54
N GLY A 77 -0.55 -0.11 1.23
CA GLY A 77 0.15 0.91 0.47
C GLY A 77 1.38 1.46 1.21
N ARG A 78 1.30 1.60 2.54
CA ARG A 78 2.45 1.98 3.37
C ARG A 78 3.54 0.91 3.35
N ASP A 79 3.15 -0.35 3.57
CA ASP A 79 4.09 -1.48 3.61
C ASP A 79 4.81 -1.64 2.26
N ASP A 80 4.11 -1.44 1.14
CA ASP A 80 4.70 -1.47 -0.20
C ASP A 80 5.70 -0.32 -0.41
N ALA A 81 5.33 0.91 -0.07
CA ALA A 81 6.21 2.06 -0.17
C ALA A 81 7.47 1.91 0.70
N THR A 82 7.30 1.48 1.95
CA THR A 82 8.41 1.22 2.88
C THR A 82 9.28 0.06 2.40
N GLY A 83 8.68 -1.03 1.91
CA GLY A 83 9.44 -2.16 1.36
C GLY A 83 10.30 -1.75 0.18
N ASN A 84 9.76 -0.97 -0.74
CA ASN A 84 10.48 -0.46 -1.90
C ASN A 84 11.62 0.48 -1.52
N GLN A 85 11.40 1.37 -0.54
CA GLN A 85 12.46 2.26 -0.06
C GLN A 85 13.58 1.47 0.64
N ASN A 86 13.24 0.54 1.53
CA ASN A 86 14.21 -0.28 2.23
C ASN A 86 15.08 -1.10 1.26
N ALA A 87 14.51 -1.58 0.14
CA ALA A 87 15.27 -2.27 -0.88
C ALA A 87 16.32 -1.35 -1.55
N ARG A 88 15.94 -0.11 -1.85
CA ARG A 88 16.88 0.90 -2.39
C ARG A 88 17.98 1.22 -1.40
N ASP A 89 17.61 1.51 -0.15
CA ASP A 89 18.56 1.84 0.91
C ASP A 89 19.55 0.69 1.16
N THR A 90 19.08 -0.56 1.08
CA THR A 90 19.93 -1.74 1.21
C THR A 90 20.93 -1.85 0.05
N MET A 91 20.49 -1.60 -1.19
CA MET A 91 21.37 -1.59 -2.35
C MET A 91 22.43 -0.50 -2.24
N ASP A 92 22.03 0.72 -1.87
CA ASP A 92 22.95 1.85 -1.71
C ASP A 92 23.97 1.58 -0.58
N ALA A 93 23.53 0.98 0.53
CA ALA A 93 24.41 0.56 1.61
C ALA A 93 25.41 -0.54 1.19
N MET A 94 25.00 -1.47 0.32
CA MET A 94 25.90 -2.50 -0.20
C MET A 94 26.90 -1.92 -1.21
N THR A 95 26.44 -1.09 -2.14
CA THR A 95 27.31 -0.46 -3.16
C THR A 95 28.30 0.51 -2.53
N SER A 96 27.88 1.33 -1.56
CA SER A 96 28.79 2.24 -0.86
C SER A 96 29.92 1.50 -0.13
N LYS A 97 29.68 0.30 0.41
CA LYS A 97 30.74 -0.51 1.02
C LYS A 97 31.72 -1.12 0.03
N PHE A 98 31.29 -1.35 -1.21
CA PHE A 98 32.16 -1.88 -2.28
C PHE A 98 33.19 -0.83 -2.75
N TRP A 99 32.82 0.44 -2.78
CA TRP A 99 33.70 1.53 -3.24
C TRP A 99 34.56 2.16 -2.13
N ASN A 100 34.30 1.86 -0.85
CA ASN A 100 35.04 2.42 0.29
C ASN A 100 36.02 1.40 0.92
N THR A 101 36.72 0.62 0.10
CA THR A 101 37.65 -0.44 0.55
C THR A 101 39.13 -0.04 0.49
N ASP A 102 39.44 1.25 0.41
CA ASP A 102 40.81 1.79 0.46
C ASP A 102 41.34 1.91 1.91
#